data_AF-S9Q2I4-F1
#
_entry.id   AF-S9Q2I4-F1
#
_cell.length_a   1.000
_cell.length_b   1.000
_cell.length_c   1.000
_cell.angle_alpha   90.00
_cell.angle_beta   90.00
_cell.angle_gamma   90.00
#
_symmetry.space_group_name_H-M   'P 1'
#
loop_
_entity.id
_entity.type
_entity.pdbx_description
1 polymer ?
#
loop_
_entity_poly.entity_id
_entity_poly.type
_entity_poly.pdbx_seq_one_letter_code
_entity_poly.pdbx_strand_id
1 'polypeptide(L)'
;MFSRTTSIIIYITLAFLLLHTARSAHGFVTTSNGYESLPIAIKIECLTITILFTLLTISTAAPLRCIVLSKWTTKSVDNSYLSYRINFLRIKELRDTYVPTATKSS
;
A
#
# COMPACT_ATOMS: atom_id res chain seq x y z
N MET A 1 -0.86 2.75 21.35
CA MET A 1 -0.23 3.29 20.12
C MET A 1 1.27 3.32 20.33
N PHE A 2 2.05 2.54 19.58
CA PHE A 2 3.51 2.69 19.60
C PHE A 2 3.87 4.08 19.07
N SER A 3 4.82 4.76 19.71
CA SER A 3 5.36 6.00 19.19
C SER A 3 6.02 5.74 17.83
N ARG A 4 5.96 6.73 16.94
CA ARG A 4 6.61 6.64 15.62
C ARG A 4 8.11 6.42 15.76
N THR A 5 8.72 7.00 16.80
CA THR A 5 10.14 6.83 17.15
C THR A 5 10.47 5.41 17.59
N THR A 6 9.63 4.77 18.40
CA THR A 6 9.87 3.38 18.84
C THR A 6 9.75 2.40 17.68
N SER A 7 8.81 2.63 16.76
CA SER A 7 8.69 1.81 15.54
C SER A 7 9.95 1.89 14.67
N ILE A 8 10.50 3.11 14.48
CA ILE A 8 11.74 3.31 13.72
C ILE A 8 12.92 2.59 14.39
N ILE A 9 13.06 2.70 15.71
CA ILE A 9 14.12 2.00 16.46
C ILE A 9 14.01 0.48 16.26
N ILE A 10 12.79 -0.07 16.35
CA ILE A 10 12.55 -1.51 16.14
C ILE A 10 12.90 -1.93 14.70
N TYR A 11 12.61 -1.10 13.70
CA TYR A 11 13.04 -1.40 12.31
C TYR A 11 14.56 -1.42 12.16
N ILE A 12 15.26 -0.46 12.78
CA ILE A 12 16.72 -0.39 12.73
C ILE A 12 17.34 -1.59 13.44
N THR A 13 16.83 -1.98 14.62
CA THR A 13 17.35 -3.16 15.34
C THR A 13 17.10 -4.45 14.57
N LEU A 14 15.93 -4.61 13.94
CA LEU A 14 15.63 -5.74 13.07
C LEU A 14 16.55 -5.81 11.84
N ALA A 15 16.81 -4.67 11.20
CA ALA A 15 17.74 -4.60 10.07
C ALA A 15 19.17 -4.98 10.49
N PHE A 16 19.60 -4.55 11.68
CA PHE A 16 20.90 -4.92 12.23
C PHE A 16 21.00 -6.43 12.54
N LEU A 17 19.94 -7.02 13.11
CA LEU A 17 19.86 -8.47 13.35
C LEU A 17 19.90 -9.27 12.04
N LEU A 18 19.24 -8.79 11.00
CA LEU A 18 19.26 -9.41 9.67
C LEU A 18 20.65 -9.34 9.04
N LEU A 19 21.35 -8.20 9.19
CA LEU A 19 22.73 -8.06 8.74
C LEU A 19 23.67 -9.01 9.51
N HIS A 20 23.46 -9.16 10.81
CA HIS A 20 24.22 -10.09 11.65
C HIS A 20 24.03 -11.55 11.20
N THR A 21 22.78 -11.97 10.97
CA THR A 21 22.48 -13.30 10.44
C THR A 21 23.06 -13.53 9.05
N ALA A 22 22.98 -12.53 8.16
CA ALA A 22 23.58 -12.60 6.83
C ALA A 22 25.10 -12.76 6.91
N ARG A 23 25.76 -12.04 7.82
CA ARG A 23 27.21 -12.18 8.04
C ARG A 23 27.58 -13.55 8.61
N SER A 24 26.77 -14.09 9.51
CA SER A 24 26.93 -15.44 10.07
C SER A 24 26.81 -16.51 8.98
N ALA A 25 25.78 -16.40 8.13
CA ALA A 25 25.56 -17.29 7.00
C ALA A 25 26.72 -17.21 5.99
N HIS A 26 27.18 -16.00 5.65
CA HIS A 26 28.33 -15.80 4.78
C HIS A 26 29.59 -16.44 5.37
N GLY A 27 29.86 -16.23 6.66
CA GLY A 27 30.97 -16.86 7.36
C GLY A 27 30.93 -18.39 7.22
N PHE A 28 29.78 -18.99 7.51
CA PHE A 28 29.58 -20.44 7.35
C PHE A 28 29.83 -20.91 5.92
N VAL A 29 29.29 -20.22 4.90
CA VAL A 29 29.49 -20.58 3.50
C VAL A 29 30.97 -20.49 3.10
N THR A 30 31.70 -19.50 3.61
CA THR A 30 33.13 -19.35 3.31
C THR A 30 34.03 -20.37 4.01
N THR A 31 33.61 -20.91 5.16
CA THR A 31 34.40 -21.87 5.94
C THR A 31 33.97 -23.32 5.76
N SER A 32 32.74 -23.56 5.32
CA SER A 32 32.23 -24.91 5.09
C SER A 32 32.68 -25.44 3.73
N ASN A 33 33.01 -26.72 3.69
CA ASN A 33 33.13 -27.43 2.42
C ASN A 33 31.72 -27.50 1.83
N GLY A 34 31.52 -27.04 0.58
CA GLY A 34 30.23 -26.74 -0.06
C GLY A 34 29.17 -27.87 -0.16
N TYR A 35 29.34 -28.97 0.56
CA TYR A 35 28.41 -30.06 0.76
C TYR A 35 27.65 -29.97 2.11
N GLU A 36 28.05 -29.10 3.03
CA GLU A 36 27.36 -28.95 4.31
C GLU A 36 26.16 -28.01 4.20
N SER A 37 25.01 -28.48 4.67
CA SER A 37 23.81 -27.66 4.73
C SER A 37 23.95 -26.57 5.80
N LEU A 38 23.37 -25.39 5.55
CA LEU A 38 23.37 -24.29 6.53
C LEU A 38 22.84 -24.78 7.91
N PRO A 39 23.49 -24.40 9.02
CA PRO A 39 23.05 -24.79 10.36
C PRO A 39 21.59 -24.43 10.62
N ILE A 40 20.87 -25.31 11.30
CA ILE A 40 19.45 -25.12 11.63
C ILE A 40 19.23 -23.81 12.41
N ALA A 41 20.19 -23.41 13.25
CA ALA A 41 20.14 -22.17 14.03
C ALA A 41 20.02 -20.94 13.12
N ILE A 42 20.90 -20.81 12.12
CA ILE A 42 20.89 -19.67 11.19
C ILE A 42 19.59 -19.64 10.37
N LYS A 43 19.06 -20.82 9.98
CA LYS A 43 17.78 -20.92 9.28
C LYS A 43 16.62 -20.42 10.16
N ILE A 44 16.57 -20.81 11.43
CA ILE A 44 15.54 -20.39 12.38
C ILE A 44 15.65 -18.90 12.70
N GLU A 45 16.86 -18.38 12.90
CA GLU A 45 17.08 -16.94 13.12
C GLU A 45 16.58 -16.12 11.93
N CYS A 46 16.90 -16.53 10.69
CA CYS A 46 16.43 -15.85 9.49
C CYS A 46 14.89 -15.87 9.38
N LEU A 47 14.26 -17.03 9.64
CA LEU A 47 12.80 -17.18 9.62
C LEU A 47 12.13 -16.30 10.68
N THR A 48 12.64 -16.30 11.91
CA THR A 48 12.04 -15.50 13.00
C THR A 48 12.16 -14.01 12.75
N ILE A 49 13.30 -13.52 12.27
CA ILE A 49 13.48 -12.11 11.88
C ILE A 49 12.52 -11.73 10.75
N THR A 50 12.37 -12.60 9.74
CA THR A 50 11.46 -12.35 8.61
C THR A 50 10.00 -12.26 9.06
N ILE A 51 9.56 -13.19 9.92
CA ILE A 51 8.21 -13.17 10.48
C ILE A 51 7.99 -11.87 11.27
N LEU A 52 8.94 -11.47 12.13
CA LEU A 52 8.82 -10.25 12.90
C LEU A 52 8.75 -9.00 12.01
N PHE A 53 9.54 -8.97 10.94
CA PHE A 53 9.54 -7.88 9.97
C PHE A 53 8.20 -7.76 9.24
N THR A 54 7.61 -8.89 8.82
CA THR A 54 6.30 -8.90 8.15
C THR A 54 5.18 -8.43 9.07
N LEU A 55 5.13 -8.90 10.32
CA LEU A 55 4.13 -8.47 11.30
C LEU A 55 4.25 -6.98 11.63
N LEU A 56 5.49 -6.48 11.75
CA LEU A 56 5.74 -5.05 11.97
C LEU A 56 5.30 -4.20 10.77
N THR A 57 5.55 -4.68 9.56
CA THR A 57 5.13 -4.00 8.32
C THR A 57 3.61 -3.90 8.24
N ILE A 58 2.90 -5.00 8.53
CA ILE A 58 1.43 -5.02 8.54
C ILE A 58 0.87 -4.11 9.62
N SER A 59 1.43 -4.14 10.83
CA SER A 59 0.93 -3.32 11.95
C SER A 59 1.19 -1.82 11.77
N THR A 60 2.19 -1.45 10.99
CA THR A 60 2.51 -0.05 10.68
C THR A 60 1.86 0.45 9.39
N ALA A 61 1.27 -0.43 8.58
CA ALA A 61 0.55 -0.05 7.39
C ALA A 61 -0.63 0.88 7.73
N ALA A 62 -0.74 1.99 7.00
CA ALA A 62 -1.84 2.91 7.20
C ALA A 62 -3.17 2.20 6.89
N PRO A 63 -4.24 2.47 7.65
CA PRO A 63 -5.55 1.89 7.36
C PRO A 63 -5.99 2.32 5.97
N LEU A 64 -6.60 1.38 5.24
CA LEU A 64 -7.20 1.65 3.93
C LEU A 64 -8.23 2.77 4.09
N ARG A 65 -8.00 3.89 3.41
CA ARG A 65 -8.94 5.01 3.38
C ARG A 65 -9.85 4.84 2.18
N CYS A 66 -11.16 4.93 2.40
CA CYS A 66 -12.12 4.96 1.32
C CYS A 66 -11.93 6.24 0.50
N ILE A 67 -11.72 6.10 -0.82
CA ILE A 67 -11.69 7.23 -1.74
C ILE A 67 -13.15 7.56 -2.09
N VAL A 68 -13.66 8.64 -1.51
CA VAL A 68 -14.99 9.14 -1.82
C VAL A 68 -14.91 9.98 -3.10
N LEU A 69 -15.31 9.40 -4.24
CA LEU A 69 -15.43 10.09 -5.53
C LEU A 69 -16.38 11.29 -5.48
N SER A 70 -17.28 11.38 -4.48
CA SER A 70 -18.20 12.51 -4.36
C SER A 70 -17.55 13.83 -3.94
N LYS A 71 -16.29 13.86 -3.50
CA LYS A 71 -15.62 15.16 -3.28
C LYS A 71 -15.37 15.94 -4.58
N TRP A 72 -15.46 15.28 -5.74
CA TRP A 72 -15.43 15.90 -7.06
C TRP A 72 -16.84 16.06 -7.68
N THR A 73 -17.87 15.53 -7.02
CA THR A 73 -19.26 15.64 -7.47
C THR A 73 -20.10 16.17 -6.30
N THR A 74 -20.49 17.44 -6.34
CA THR A 74 -21.24 18.16 -5.29
C THR A 74 -22.62 17.58 -4.90
N LYS A 75 -22.91 16.31 -5.20
CA LYS A 75 -24.16 15.63 -4.88
C LYS A 75 -23.93 14.43 -3.98
N SER A 76 -24.73 14.36 -2.92
CA SER A 76 -24.80 13.23 -2.00
C SER A 76 -25.17 11.93 -2.73
N VAL A 77 -24.59 10.82 -2.28
CA VAL A 77 -24.68 9.49 -2.90
C VAL A 77 -26.13 9.03 -3.07
N ASP A 78 -27.02 9.36 -2.13
CA ASP A 78 -28.44 8.97 -2.18
C ASP A 78 -29.27 9.77 -3.20
N ASN A 79 -28.85 10.98 -3.56
CA ASN A 79 -29.49 11.77 -4.62
C ASN A 79 -28.94 11.44 -6.01
N SER A 80 -27.87 10.66 -6.10
CA SER A 80 -27.24 10.29 -7.37
C SER A 80 -28.10 9.30 -8.14
N TYR A 81 -28.65 8.30 -7.44
CA TYR A 81 -29.49 7.25 -8.04
C TYR A 81 -30.84 7.78 -8.52
N LEU A 82 -31.47 8.69 -7.77
CA LEU A 82 -32.75 9.32 -8.15
C LEU A 82 -32.59 10.40 -9.24
N SER A 83 -31.43 11.07 -9.31
CA SER A 83 -31.14 12.05 -10.37
C SER A 83 -30.58 11.45 -11.66
N TYR A 84 -30.24 10.15 -11.66
CA TYR A 84 -29.83 9.40 -12.85
C TYR A 84 -30.98 8.83 -13.68
N ARG A 85 -32.25 9.18 -13.37
CA ARG A 85 -33.29 9.05 -14.41
C ARG A 85 -32.89 9.98 -15.53
N ILE A 86 -32.62 9.38 -16.69
CA ILE A 86 -32.31 10.09 -17.92
C ILE A 86 -33.50 11.00 -18.25
N ASN A 87 -33.42 12.25 -17.81
CA ASN A 87 -34.40 13.28 -18.11
C ASN A 87 -33.93 13.97 -19.40
N PHE A 88 -34.81 14.03 -20.40
CA PHE A 88 -34.52 14.69 -21.68
C PHE A 88 -34.07 16.14 -21.49
N LEU A 89 -34.56 16.82 -20.45
CA LEU A 89 -34.12 18.16 -20.07
C LEU A 89 -32.66 18.20 -19.64
N ARG A 90 -32.21 17.20 -18.87
CA ARG A 90 -30.81 17.08 -18.42
C ARG A 90 -29.87 16.77 -19.58
N ILE A 91 -30.30 15.93 -20.53
CA ILE A 91 -29.54 15.66 -21.76
C ILE A 91 -29.41 16.94 -22.59
N LYS A 92 -30.47 17.73 -22.71
CA LYS A 92 -30.46 19.02 -23.42
C LYS A 92 -29.53 20.02 -22.74
N GLU A 93 -29.62 20.18 -21.41
CA GLU A 93 -28.71 21.03 -20.64
C GLU A 93 -27.24 20.63 -20.81
N LEU A 94 -26.93 19.33 -20.71
CA LEU A 94 -25.57 18.83 -20.89
C LEU A 94 -25.10 19.04 -22.35
N ARG A 95 -25.97 18.85 -23.34
CA ARG A 95 -25.67 19.18 -24.73
C ARG A 95 -25.36 20.66 -24.89
N ASP A 96 -26.17 21.54 -24.34
CA ASP A 96 -26.00 23.00 -24.46
C ASP A 96 -24.74 23.49 -23.70
N THR A 97 -24.32 22.77 -22.65
CA THR A 97 -23.13 23.10 -21.86
C THR A 97 -21.83 22.59 -22.49
N TYR A 98 -21.86 21.43 -23.15
CA TYR A 98 -20.66 20.74 -23.64
C TYR A 98 -20.53 20.71 -25.17
N VAL A 99 -21.56 21.10 -25.93
CA VAL A 99 -21.41 21.38 -27.36
C VAL A 99 -20.77 22.76 -27.48
N PRO A 100 -19.54 22.86 -28.00
CA PRO A 100 -18.90 24.16 -28.19
C PRO A 100 -19.76 24.97 -29.16
N THR A 101 -19.87 26.26 -28.87
CA THR A 101 -20.46 27.33 -29.69
C THR A 101 -19.78 27.47 -31.06
N ALA A 102 -19.79 26.43 -31.88
CA ALA A 102 -19.18 26.37 -33.20
C ALA A 102 -20.18 26.05 -34.32
N THR A 103 -21.46 25.85 -34.00
CA THR A 103 -22.55 25.67 -34.99
C THR A 103 -23.62 26.75 -34.89
N LYS A 104 -23.22 27.98 -34.51
CA LYS A 104 -23.97 29.19 -34.87
C LYS A 104 -23.18 29.94 -35.94
N SER A 105 -23.24 29.45 -37.17
CA SER A 105 -22.84 30.22 -38.35
C SER A 105 -24.02 30.20 -39.33
N SER A 106 -24.41 31.42 -39.72
CA SER A 106 -25.36 31.84 -40.76
C SER A 106 -26.82 31.44 -40.57
#